data_AF-A0A956ULB0-F1
#
_entry.id   AF-A0A956ULB0-F1
#
_cell.length_a   1.000
_cell.length_b   1.000
_cell.length_c   1.000
_cell.angle_alpha   90.00
_cell.angle_beta   90.00
_cell.angle_gamma   90.00
#
_symmetry.space_group_name_H-M   'P 1'
#
loop_
_entity.id
_entity.type
_entity.pdbx_description
1 polymer ?
#
loop_
_entity_poly.entity_id
_entity_poly.type
_entity_poly.pdbx_seq_one_letter_code
_entity_poly.pdbx_strand_id
1 'polypeptide(L)'
;VARVRLKETRGMSEEEANQRLASMRPFSARAGGADWTYMNDGTPDELEAAVDAELARVRALHSQGALAESVFEPWWEAFKEEAKAAAEAKKAEEAKTSG
;
A
#
# COMPACT_ATOMS: atom_id res chain seq x y z
N VAL A 1 -13.38 3.68 -7.24
CA VAL A 1 -12.96 2.70 -8.26
C VAL A 1 -12.77 1.29 -7.71
N ALA A 2 -11.93 1.08 -6.68
CA ALA A 2 -11.62 -0.26 -6.16
C ALA A 2 -12.86 -1.13 -5.79
N ARG A 3 -13.85 -0.56 -5.11
CA ARG A 3 -15.10 -1.26 -4.76
C ARG A 3 -15.87 -1.73 -6.00
N VAL A 4 -16.03 -0.85 -6.99
CA VAL A 4 -16.73 -1.15 -8.25
C VAL A 4 -16.05 -2.32 -8.95
N ARG A 5 -14.71 -2.27 -9.08
CA ARG A 5 -13.93 -3.35 -9.69
C ARG A 5 -14.07 -4.68 -8.94
N LEU A 6 -14.11 -4.67 -7.60
CA LEU A 6 -14.34 -5.89 -6.80
C LEU A 6 -15.71 -6.51 -7.09
N LYS A 7 -16.76 -5.69 -7.22
CA LYS A 7 -18.10 -6.17 -7.57
C LYS A 7 -18.13 -6.75 -8.99
N GLU A 8 -17.60 -6.02 -9.97
CA GLU A 8 -17.67 -6.39 -11.38
C GLU A 8 -16.79 -7.60 -11.73
N THR A 9 -15.56 -7.65 -11.21
CA THR A 9 -14.59 -8.69 -11.60
C THR A 9 -14.63 -9.92 -10.69
N ARG A 10 -15.15 -9.79 -9.47
CA ARG A 10 -15.18 -10.89 -8.49
C ARG A 10 -16.58 -11.24 -7.99
N GLY A 11 -17.62 -10.58 -8.49
CA GLY A 11 -19.02 -10.87 -8.14
C GLY A 11 -19.37 -10.58 -6.67
N MET A 12 -18.59 -9.73 -6.00
CA MET A 12 -18.83 -9.40 -4.58
C MET A 12 -20.08 -8.55 -4.41
N SER A 13 -20.80 -8.77 -3.31
CA SER A 13 -21.77 -7.80 -2.79
C SER A 13 -21.07 -6.51 -2.35
N GLU A 14 -21.85 -5.47 -2.07
CA GLU A 14 -21.28 -4.23 -1.57
C GLU A 14 -20.71 -4.37 -0.16
N GLU A 15 -21.40 -5.10 0.70
CA GLU A 15 -20.98 -5.41 2.06
C GLU A 15 -19.65 -6.17 2.08
N GLU A 16 -19.51 -7.20 1.25
CA GLU A 16 -18.27 -7.97 1.13
C GLU A 16 -17.12 -7.12 0.58
N ALA A 17 -17.37 -6.29 -0.43
CA ALA A 17 -16.36 -5.39 -0.96
C ALA A 17 -15.89 -4.38 0.09
N ASN A 18 -16.81 -3.88 0.93
CA ASN A 18 -16.49 -2.96 2.01
C ASN A 18 -15.69 -3.62 3.12
N GLN A 19 -16.10 -4.80 3.55
CA GLN A 19 -15.36 -5.58 4.54
C GLN A 19 -13.95 -5.91 4.02
N ARG A 20 -13.83 -6.29 2.73
CA ARG A 20 -12.54 -6.54 2.10
C ARG A 20 -11.65 -5.29 2.13
N LEU A 21 -12.16 -4.14 1.71
CA LEU A 21 -11.39 -2.90 1.70
C LEU A 21 -11.02 -2.43 3.12
N ALA A 22 -11.92 -2.58 4.09
CA ALA A 22 -11.65 -2.26 5.49
C ALA A 22 -10.59 -3.17 6.13
N SER A 23 -10.51 -4.43 5.68
CA SER A 23 -9.49 -5.38 6.16
C SER A 23 -8.09 -5.12 5.59
N MET A 24 -7.99 -4.32 4.52
CA MET A 24 -6.73 -3.98 3.89
C MET A 24 -6.07 -2.79 4.59
N ARG A 25 -4.75 -2.79 4.68
CA ARG A 25 -4.02 -1.58 5.09
C ARG A 25 -4.25 -0.45 4.08
N PRO A 26 -4.58 0.77 4.54
CA PRO A 26 -4.77 1.92 3.67
C PRO A 26 -3.57 2.12 2.75
N PHE A 27 -3.83 2.62 1.54
CA PHE A 27 -2.77 2.90 0.58
C PHE A 27 -1.75 3.90 1.14
N SER A 28 -2.22 4.97 1.78
CA SER A 28 -1.36 5.99 2.42
C SER A 28 -0.39 5.40 3.44
N ALA A 29 -0.82 4.38 4.20
CA ALA A 29 0.04 3.71 5.16
C ALA A 29 1.15 2.89 4.51
N ARG A 30 0.94 2.40 3.28
CA ARG A 30 1.90 1.58 2.53
C ARG A 30 2.76 2.40 1.56
N ALA A 31 2.28 3.55 1.12
CA ALA A 31 2.90 4.36 0.08
C ALA A 31 4.32 4.80 0.44
N GLY A 32 4.60 5.09 1.71
CA GLY A 32 5.94 5.49 2.17
C GLY A 32 7.00 4.41 2.06
N GLY A 33 6.61 3.14 1.93
CA GLY A 33 7.53 2.00 1.79
C GLY A 33 7.79 1.59 0.34
N ALA A 34 7.31 2.35 -0.63
CA ALA A 34 7.48 2.05 -2.04
C ALA A 34 8.28 3.15 -2.72
N ASP A 35 9.33 2.75 -3.44
CA ASP A 35 10.17 3.66 -4.23
C ASP A 35 9.40 4.39 -5.33
N TRP A 36 8.29 3.80 -5.76
CA TRP A 36 7.33 4.39 -6.68
C TRP A 36 5.91 3.91 -6.36
N THR A 37 4.95 4.81 -6.45
CA THR A 37 3.54 4.51 -6.21
C THR A 37 2.68 5.03 -7.35
N TYR A 38 1.61 4.30 -7.66
CA TYR A 38 0.69 4.66 -8.73
C TYR A 38 -0.75 4.35 -8.35
N MET A 39 -1.64 5.32 -8.58
CA MET A 39 -3.08 5.19 -8.36
C MET A 39 -3.75 4.70 -9.64
N ASN A 40 -3.98 3.39 -9.72
CA ASN A 40 -4.62 2.76 -10.88
C ASN A 40 -6.15 2.95 -10.88
N ASP A 41 -6.61 4.19 -10.86
CA ASP A 41 -8.04 4.54 -10.97
C ASP A 41 -8.47 4.80 -12.42
N GLY A 42 -7.50 4.86 -13.34
CA GLY A 42 -7.67 5.14 -14.76
C GLY A 42 -7.88 3.90 -15.64
N THR A 43 -7.50 4.04 -16.91
CA THR A 43 -7.59 3.01 -17.95
C THR A 43 -6.37 2.07 -17.97
N PRO A 44 -6.47 0.89 -18.60
CA PRO A 44 -5.31 0.03 -18.83
C PRO A 44 -4.16 0.74 -19.57
N ASP A 45 -4.47 1.55 -20.58
CA ASP A 45 -3.48 2.27 -21.38
C ASP A 45 -2.73 3.33 -20.53
N GLU A 46 -3.44 4.00 -19.62
CA GLU A 46 -2.81 4.95 -18.67
C GLU A 46 -1.87 4.23 -17.69
N LEU A 47 -2.24 3.02 -17.26
CA LEU A 47 -1.37 2.20 -16.41
C LEU A 47 -0.13 1.75 -17.18
N GLU A 48 -0.29 1.26 -18.41
CA GLU A 48 0.82 0.83 -19.27
C GLU A 48 1.81 1.97 -19.50
N ALA A 49 1.31 3.15 -19.91
CA ALA A 49 2.13 4.33 -20.11
C ALA A 49 2.89 4.75 -18.83
N ALA A 50 2.26 4.66 -17.66
CA ALA A 50 2.91 5.00 -16.39
C ALA A 50 4.01 4.01 -16.01
N VAL A 51 3.79 2.71 -16.24
CA VAL A 51 4.77 1.66 -15.97
C VAL A 51 5.96 1.79 -16.92
N ASP A 52 5.73 2.02 -18.21
CA ASP A 52 6.79 2.20 -19.20
C ASP A 52 7.65 3.42 -18.91
N ALA A 53 7.02 4.54 -18.54
CA ALA A 53 7.72 5.76 -18.15
C ALA A 53 8.60 5.54 -16.92
N GLU A 54 8.09 4.86 -15.90
CA GLU A 54 8.84 4.56 -14.69
C GLU A 54 10.00 3.59 -14.95
N LEU A 55 9.77 2.56 -15.76
CA LEU A 55 10.81 1.61 -16.16
C LEU A 55 11.93 2.31 -16.94
N ALA A 56 11.59 3.21 -17.86
CA ALA A 56 12.57 4.01 -18.59
C ALA A 56 13.40 4.89 -17.65
N ARG A 57 12.75 5.55 -16.68
CA ARG A 57 13.42 6.35 -15.65
C ARG A 57 14.40 5.51 -14.82
N VAL A 58 13.96 4.37 -14.29
CA VAL A 58 14.80 3.47 -13.48
C VAL A 58 16.00 2.95 -14.28
N ARG A 59 15.79 2.55 -15.54
CA ARG A 59 16.89 2.10 -16.42
C ARG A 59 17.91 3.22 -16.66
N ALA A 60 17.44 4.44 -16.90
CA ALA A 60 18.33 5.59 -17.11
C ALA A 60 19.18 5.87 -15.86
N LEU A 61 18.56 5.95 -14.67
CA LEU A 61 19.27 6.17 -13.41
C LEU A 61 20.27 5.05 -13.11
N HIS A 62 19.86 3.80 -13.31
CA HIS A 62 20.74 2.65 -13.12
C HIS A 62 21.98 2.72 -14.04
N SER A 63 21.78 3.03 -15.33
CA SER A 63 22.89 3.14 -16.29
C SER A 63 23.89 4.25 -15.94
N GLN A 64 23.46 5.26 -15.18
CA GLN A 64 24.27 6.38 -14.73
C GLN A 64 24.88 6.14 -13.33
N GLY A 65 24.58 5.02 -12.68
CA GLY A 65 24.95 4.79 -11.28
C GLY A 65 24.27 5.75 -10.31
N ALA A 66 23.14 6.35 -10.71
CA ALA A 66 22.40 7.39 -9.98
C ALA A 66 21.08 6.87 -9.41
N LEU A 67 20.89 5.55 -9.36
CA LEU A 67 19.70 4.96 -8.73
C LEU A 67 19.80 5.14 -7.21
N ALA A 68 18.76 5.73 -6.62
CA ALA A 68 18.70 5.93 -5.19
C ALA A 68 18.60 4.57 -4.45
N GLU A 69 19.00 4.57 -3.18
CA GLU A 69 18.73 3.44 -2.29
C GLU A 69 17.22 3.28 -2.06
N SER A 70 16.80 2.05 -1.79
CA SER A 70 15.38 1.77 -1.56
C SER A 70 14.89 2.38 -0.26
N VAL A 71 13.72 3.01 -0.29
CA VAL A 71 13.03 3.53 0.89
C VAL A 71 12.37 2.44 1.74
N PHE A 72 12.31 1.20 1.24
CA PHE A 72 11.59 0.11 1.88
C PHE A 72 12.12 -0.22 3.27
N GLU A 73 13.43 -0.41 3.42
CA GLU A 73 14.02 -0.84 4.70
C GLU A 73 13.80 0.19 5.82
N PRO A 74 14.14 1.49 5.63
CA PRO A 74 13.85 2.51 6.64
C PRO A 74 12.36 2.57 7.02
N TRP A 75 11.47 2.46 6.03
CA TRP A 75 10.03 2.46 6.26
C TRP A 75 9.58 1.21 7.03
N TRP A 76 10.09 0.03 6.69
CA TRP A 76 9.68 -1.24 7.29
C TRP A 76 10.07 -1.32 8.76
N GLU A 77 11.27 -0.84 9.12
CA GLU A 77 11.71 -0.77 10.51
C GLU A 77 10.81 0.15 11.33
N ALA A 78 10.54 1.36 10.85
CA ALA A 78 9.62 2.29 11.52
C ALA A 78 8.21 1.69 11.68
N PHE A 79 7.73 1.04 10.62
CA PHE A 79 6.43 0.39 10.61
C PHE A 79 6.31 -0.75 11.64
N LYS A 80 7.35 -1.57 11.82
CA LYS A 80 7.36 -2.65 12.82
C LYS A 80 7.25 -2.10 14.24
N GLU A 81 7.98 -1.01 14.54
CA GLU A 81 7.94 -0.38 15.86
C GLU A 81 6.55 0.20 16.16
N GLU A 82 5.94 0.90 15.19
CA GLU A 82 4.56 1.39 15.32
C GLU A 82 3.56 0.24 15.54
N ALA A 83 3.69 -0.84 14.79
CA ALA A 83 2.80 -2.00 14.91
C ALA A 83 2.94 -2.70 16.27
N LYS A 84 4.15 -2.79 16.80
CA LYS A 84 4.42 -3.34 18.14
C LYS A 84 3.78 -2.46 19.22
N ALA A 85 3.99 -1.14 19.16
CA ALA A 85 3.41 -0.20 20.11
C ALA A 85 1.87 -0.24 20.11
N ALA A 86 1.25 -0.31 18.91
CA ALA A 86 -0.20 -0.43 18.78
C ALA A 86 -0.73 -1.73 19.39
N ALA A 87 -0.01 -2.85 19.22
CA ALA A 87 -0.39 -4.13 19.81
C ALA A 87 -0.29 -4.12 21.34
N GLU A 88 0.74 -3.47 21.89
CA GLU A 88 0.90 -3.30 23.34
C GLU A 88 -0.19 -2.39 23.94
N ALA A 89 -0.50 -1.27 23.27
CA ALA A 89 -1.58 -0.37 23.68
C ALA A 89 -2.94 -1.08 23.71
N LYS A 90 -3.24 -1.86 22.67
CA LYS A 90 -4.49 -2.64 22.59
C LYS A 90 -4.60 -3.66 23.73
N LYS A 91 -3.53 -4.40 24.02
CA LYS A 91 -3.50 -5.34 25.16
C LYS A 91 -3.72 -4.62 26.50
N ALA A 92 -3.12 -3.45 26.67
CA ALA A 92 -3.29 -2.65 27.89
C ALA A 92 -4.72 -2.09 28.05
N GLU A 93 -5.39 -1.78 26.94
CA GLU A 93 -6.80 -1.36 26.94
C GLU A 93 -7.73 -2.52 27.29
N GLU A 94 -7.58 -3.68 26.63
CA GLU A 94 -8.37 -4.89 26.90
C GLU A 94 -8.24 -5.38 28.36
N ALA A 95 -7.06 -5.23 28.95
CA ALA A 95 -6.80 -5.53 30.36
C ALA A 95 -7.55 -4.59 31.33
N LYS A 96 -7.85 -3.35 30.92
CA LYS A 96 -8.59 -2.37 31.75
C LYS A 96 -10.10 -2.55 31.67
N THR A 97 -10.63 -3.03 30.54
CA THR A 97 -12.07 -3.27 30.35
C THR A 97 -12.54 -4.61 30.92
N SER A 98 -11.62 -5.51 31.27
CA SER A 98 -11.92 -6.86 31.77
C SER A 98 -11.81 -7.01 33.30
N GLY A 99 -11.54 -5.93 34.04
CA GLY A 99 -11.43 -5.90 35.50
C GLY A 99 -12.45 -4.96 36.13
#